data_AF-A0A8A3NVB2-F1
#
_entry.id   AF-A0A8A3NVB2-F1
#
_cell.length_a   1.000
_cell.length_b   1.000
_cell.length_c   1.000
_cell.angle_alpha   90.00
_cell.angle_beta   90.00
_cell.angle_gamma   90.00
#
_symmetry.space_group_name_H-M   'P 1'
#
loop_
_entity.id
_entity.type
_entity.pdbx_description
1 polymer ?
#
loop_
_entity_poly.entity_id
_entity_poly.type
_entity_poly.pdbx_seq_one_letter_code
_entity_poly.pdbx_strand_id
1 'polypeptide(L)'
;MPHSNHKQTLRKDYPWTTYPLISSAPMRSISKPALALAVSRAGGLGFLAAGTDLSTLSDEIREIQDALSHEPIPGSYRDTLPIGIGFIVWGCDLEHVLSILAPLPLPPSAVWLFAPHTSSDLQEWTDSIRKLTGNLTKIWIQVGTVSSALSVAHSCDPDVLVIQGSDAGGHGLAHSSSIISLLPECASALRSNEYSHIPLIAAGGIVESRGAAASFMLGASGICMGTRFLASSEAMIPTGYRNAILAAEDGGISTTRTTLYDKLRGTAGWPEEYNGRGVVNKSWWDETNGMSMEQNKELYEAEAQKGDKGYGNEGRLCTYAGSGVGLVRETMDAANVVKEVRDGMRKLIREGGSRL
;
A
#
# COMPACT_ATOMS: atom_id res chain seq x y z
N MET A 1 -21.62 -18.21 -5.35
CA MET A 1 -20.23 -18.09 -4.89
C MET A 1 -19.50 -17.09 -5.80
N PRO A 2 -19.42 -15.80 -5.44
CA PRO A 2 -18.78 -14.76 -6.28
C PRO A 2 -17.25 -14.91 -6.38
N HIS A 3 -16.60 -15.49 -5.35
CA HIS A 3 -15.14 -15.55 -5.25
C HIS A 3 -14.42 -16.38 -6.34
N SER A 4 -15.10 -17.34 -6.97
CA SER A 4 -14.48 -18.12 -8.06
C SER A 4 -14.20 -17.25 -9.28
N ASN A 5 -15.00 -16.20 -9.49
CA ASN A 5 -14.81 -15.26 -10.59
C ASN A 5 -13.63 -14.31 -10.29
N HIS A 6 -13.55 -13.74 -9.08
CA HIS A 6 -12.45 -12.86 -8.68
C HIS A 6 -11.07 -13.50 -8.84
N LYS A 7 -10.92 -14.77 -8.43
CA LYS A 7 -9.67 -15.52 -8.63
C LYS A 7 -9.30 -15.64 -10.11
N GLN A 8 -10.27 -15.87 -10.99
CA GLN A 8 -10.03 -15.98 -12.43
C GLN A 8 -9.66 -14.63 -13.03
N THR A 9 -10.37 -13.55 -12.67
CA THR A 9 -10.05 -12.17 -13.05
C THR A 9 -8.63 -11.81 -12.67
N LEU A 10 -8.26 -11.95 -11.39
CA LEU A 10 -6.91 -11.61 -10.92
C LEU A 10 -5.81 -12.44 -11.60
N ARG A 11 -6.06 -13.73 -11.91
CA ARG A 11 -5.07 -14.56 -12.64
C ARG A 11 -4.97 -14.21 -14.11
N LYS A 12 -6.05 -13.73 -14.72
CA LYS A 12 -6.06 -13.24 -16.11
C LYS A 12 -5.26 -11.95 -16.20
N ASP A 13 -5.50 -11.03 -15.27
CA ASP A 13 -4.88 -9.70 -15.27
C ASP A 13 -3.43 -9.73 -14.79
N TYR A 14 -3.09 -10.65 -13.87
CA TYR A 14 -1.74 -10.80 -13.30
C TYR A 14 -1.22 -12.25 -13.44
N PRO A 15 -0.90 -12.70 -14.66
CA PRO A 15 -0.63 -14.11 -14.96
C PRO A 15 0.61 -14.72 -14.28
N TRP A 16 1.57 -13.90 -13.85
CA TRP A 16 2.75 -14.37 -13.10
C TRP A 16 2.46 -14.60 -11.61
N THR A 17 1.32 -14.13 -11.11
CA THR A 17 1.00 -14.19 -9.69
C THR A 17 0.47 -15.56 -9.28
N THR A 18 0.70 -15.92 -8.01
CA THR A 18 0.17 -17.13 -7.41
C THR A 18 -0.93 -16.76 -6.42
N TYR A 19 -2.14 -17.30 -6.66
CA TYR A 19 -3.27 -17.11 -5.75
C TYR A 19 -3.11 -17.91 -4.44
N PRO A 20 -3.51 -17.40 -3.27
CA PRO A 20 -4.02 -16.05 -2.99
C PRO A 20 -3.09 -14.89 -3.36
N LEU A 21 -3.64 -13.82 -3.95
CA LEU A 21 -2.87 -12.64 -4.33
C LEU A 21 -2.35 -11.90 -3.09
N ILE A 22 -1.05 -11.64 -3.08
CA ILE A 22 -0.36 -10.82 -2.08
C ILE A 22 0.29 -9.67 -2.82
N SER A 23 -0.01 -8.43 -2.42
CA SER A 23 0.63 -7.24 -2.94
C SER A 23 1.43 -6.50 -1.87
N SER A 24 2.48 -5.78 -2.28
CA SER A 24 3.10 -4.76 -1.45
C SER A 24 2.45 -3.41 -1.70
N ALA A 25 2.30 -2.61 -0.65
CA ALA A 25 1.75 -1.26 -0.79
C ALA A 25 2.75 -0.33 -1.51
N PRO A 26 2.28 0.65 -2.31
CA PRO A 26 3.12 1.74 -2.78
C PRO A 26 3.45 2.68 -1.61
N MET A 27 4.62 2.51 -1.01
CA MET A 27 5.10 3.33 0.11
C MET A 27 6.11 4.35 -0.39
N ARG A 28 5.73 5.64 -0.40
CA ARG A 28 6.56 6.74 -0.94
C ARG A 28 7.99 6.69 -0.40
N SER A 29 8.97 6.77 -1.30
CA SER A 29 10.42 6.68 -1.03
C SER A 29 10.93 5.31 -0.55
N ILE A 30 10.05 4.35 -0.30
CA ILE A 30 10.37 3.02 0.25
C ILE A 30 10.19 1.93 -0.80
N SER A 31 9.03 1.91 -1.47
CA SER A 31 8.71 0.94 -2.52
C SER A 31 9.31 1.37 -3.85
N LYS A 32 10.60 1.03 -4.00
CA LYS A 32 11.44 1.28 -5.16
C LYS A 32 11.56 0.04 -6.07
N PRO A 33 12.26 0.10 -7.22
CA PRO A 33 12.37 -1.04 -8.15
C PRO A 33 12.70 -2.37 -7.50
N ALA A 34 13.67 -2.39 -6.57
CA ALA A 34 14.08 -3.60 -5.86
C ALA A 34 12.91 -4.31 -5.14
N LEU A 35 12.12 -3.57 -4.33
CA LEU A 35 10.99 -4.16 -3.60
C LEU A 35 9.86 -4.57 -4.55
N ALA A 36 9.53 -3.74 -5.53
CA ALA A 36 8.47 -4.06 -6.49
C ALA A 36 8.80 -5.34 -7.27
N LEU A 37 10.03 -5.47 -7.78
CA LEU A 37 10.47 -6.66 -8.50
C LEU A 37 10.55 -7.90 -7.62
N ALA A 38 11.08 -7.79 -6.40
CA ALA A 38 11.20 -8.93 -5.50
C ALA A 38 9.84 -9.55 -5.15
N VAL A 39 8.83 -8.71 -4.87
CA VAL A 39 7.47 -9.17 -4.62
C VAL A 39 6.86 -9.82 -5.86
N SER A 40 7.04 -9.21 -7.04
CA SER A 40 6.52 -9.77 -8.30
C SER A 40 7.19 -11.10 -8.67
N ARG A 41 8.51 -11.23 -8.50
CA ARG A 41 9.26 -12.48 -8.70
C ARG A 41 8.79 -13.61 -7.78
N ALA A 42 8.35 -13.27 -6.58
CA ALA A 42 7.79 -14.23 -5.61
C ALA A 42 6.33 -14.65 -5.88
N GLY A 43 5.78 -14.24 -7.04
CA GLY A 43 4.40 -14.48 -7.43
C GLY A 43 3.39 -13.61 -6.70
N GLY A 44 3.83 -12.50 -6.09
CA GLY A 44 2.96 -11.41 -5.63
C GLY A 44 2.81 -10.32 -6.70
N LEU A 45 2.19 -9.20 -6.34
CA LEU A 45 2.14 -7.98 -7.16
C LEU A 45 2.86 -6.85 -6.41
N GLY A 46 4.06 -6.49 -6.88
CA GLY A 46 4.81 -5.39 -6.32
C GLY A 46 4.40 -4.04 -6.91
N PHE A 47 4.35 -3.01 -6.07
CA PHE A 47 4.08 -1.63 -6.50
C PHE A 47 5.29 -0.73 -6.30
N LEU A 48 5.64 0.05 -7.33
CA LEU A 48 6.44 1.26 -7.19
C LEU A 48 5.61 2.37 -6.56
N ALA A 49 6.25 3.28 -5.84
CA ALA A 49 5.60 4.43 -5.22
C ALA A 49 6.09 5.77 -5.80
N ALA A 50 5.50 6.21 -6.91
CA ALA A 50 5.69 7.54 -7.45
C ALA A 50 5.24 8.62 -6.44
N GLY A 51 4.11 8.37 -5.75
CA GLY A 51 3.58 9.30 -4.77
C GLY A 51 3.20 10.65 -5.41
N THR A 52 3.85 11.73 -4.98
CA THR A 52 3.63 13.10 -5.50
C THR A 52 4.85 13.64 -6.27
N ASP A 53 5.97 12.91 -6.29
CA ASP A 53 7.23 13.37 -6.90
C ASP A 53 7.59 12.44 -8.06
N LEU A 54 7.50 12.97 -9.27
CA LEU A 54 7.71 12.20 -10.50
C LEU A 54 9.15 12.25 -11.01
N SER A 55 10.04 13.00 -10.35
CA SER A 55 11.39 13.28 -10.84
C SER A 55 12.23 12.03 -11.10
N THR A 56 12.03 10.97 -10.33
CA THR A 56 12.75 9.70 -10.45
C THR A 56 11.98 8.60 -11.17
N LEU A 57 10.71 8.82 -11.52
CA LEU A 57 9.83 7.75 -11.99
C LEU A 57 10.32 7.12 -13.29
N SER A 58 10.74 7.93 -14.26
CA SER A 58 11.29 7.45 -15.54
C SER A 58 12.55 6.61 -15.35
N ASP A 59 13.41 6.98 -14.39
CA ASP A 59 14.64 6.23 -14.08
C ASP A 59 14.31 4.90 -13.41
N GLU A 60 13.40 4.92 -12.44
CA GLU A 60 12.95 3.72 -11.73
C GLU A 60 12.24 2.72 -12.67
N ILE A 61 11.47 3.20 -13.66
CA ILE A 61 10.87 2.34 -14.69
C ILE A 61 11.95 1.75 -15.61
N ARG A 62 12.97 2.52 -15.99
CA ARG A 62 14.10 2.03 -16.79
C ARG A 62 14.91 0.96 -16.05
N GLU A 63 15.17 1.16 -14.76
CA GLU A 63 15.83 0.16 -13.91
C GLU A 63 15.01 -1.14 -13.87
N ILE A 64 13.68 -1.04 -13.75
CA ILE A 64 12.80 -2.20 -13.82
C ILE A 64 12.94 -2.91 -15.17
N GLN A 65 12.84 -2.18 -16.28
CA GLN A 65 12.93 -2.74 -17.63
C GLN A 65 14.27 -3.45 -17.86
N ASP A 66 15.38 -2.85 -17.41
CA ASP A 66 16.73 -3.41 -17.50
C ASP A 66 16.84 -4.71 -16.70
N ALA A 67 16.46 -4.70 -15.42
CA ALA A 67 16.47 -5.89 -14.57
C ALA A 67 15.61 -7.03 -15.13
N LEU A 68 14.49 -6.67 -15.76
CA LEU A 68 13.55 -7.59 -16.40
C LEU A 68 14.05 -8.17 -17.73
N SER A 69 14.93 -7.44 -18.43
CA SER A 69 15.61 -7.92 -19.63
C SER A 69 16.67 -8.98 -19.32
N HIS A 70 17.32 -8.86 -18.15
CA HIS A 70 18.33 -9.78 -17.66
C HIS A 70 17.75 -10.99 -16.94
N GLU A 71 16.73 -10.77 -16.10
CA GLU A 71 16.09 -11.80 -15.30
C GLU A 71 14.56 -11.68 -15.41
N PRO A 72 13.97 -12.29 -16.47
CA PRO A 72 12.55 -12.19 -16.75
C PRO A 72 11.70 -12.95 -15.72
N ILE A 73 10.50 -12.44 -15.44
CA ILE A 73 9.51 -13.15 -14.62
C ILE A 73 8.71 -14.10 -15.52
N PRO A 74 8.70 -15.43 -15.27
CA PRO A 74 7.95 -16.36 -16.12
C PRO A 74 6.46 -16.00 -16.18
N GLY A 75 5.94 -15.85 -17.40
CA GLY A 75 4.54 -15.52 -17.64
C GLY A 75 4.16 -14.04 -17.49
N SER A 76 5.11 -13.12 -17.25
CA SER A 76 4.81 -11.70 -17.08
C SER A 76 4.58 -10.92 -18.37
N TYR A 77 5.34 -11.21 -19.44
CA TYR A 77 5.35 -10.39 -20.65
C TYR A 77 4.31 -10.87 -21.65
N ARG A 78 3.05 -10.53 -21.40
CA ARG A 78 2.06 -10.49 -22.48
C ARG A 78 2.04 -9.09 -23.06
N ASP A 79 1.56 -8.13 -22.29
CA ASP A 79 1.29 -6.78 -22.78
C ASP A 79 1.68 -5.67 -21.78
N THR A 80 2.22 -6.02 -20.61
CA THR A 80 2.49 -5.07 -19.50
C THR A 80 3.76 -5.43 -18.72
N LEU A 81 4.34 -4.46 -18.01
CA LEU A 81 5.34 -4.70 -16.98
C LEU A 81 4.70 -5.38 -15.74
N PRO A 82 5.33 -6.39 -15.13
CA PRO A 82 4.79 -7.16 -13.98
C PRO A 82 4.85 -6.41 -12.64
N ILE A 83 4.59 -5.12 -12.66
CA ILE A 83 4.56 -4.26 -11.48
C ILE A 83 3.38 -3.31 -11.60
N GLY A 84 2.95 -2.76 -10.46
CA GLY A 84 2.08 -1.61 -10.41
C GLY A 84 2.83 -0.33 -10.06
N ILE A 85 2.18 0.82 -10.25
CA ILE A 85 2.71 2.14 -9.84
C ILE A 85 1.64 2.88 -9.05
N GLY A 86 1.97 3.36 -7.86
CA GLY A 86 1.06 4.11 -6.99
C GLY A 86 1.26 5.62 -7.04
N PHE A 87 0.15 6.34 -7.18
CA PHE A 87 0.07 7.80 -7.26
C PHE A 87 -0.79 8.37 -6.12
N ILE A 88 -0.33 9.49 -5.56
CA ILE A 88 -1.11 10.30 -4.62
C ILE A 88 -1.74 11.41 -5.44
N VAL A 89 -3.02 11.24 -5.78
CA VAL A 89 -3.72 11.97 -6.84
C VAL A 89 -3.73 13.48 -6.58
N TRP A 90 -3.95 13.91 -5.34
CA TRP A 90 -3.99 15.33 -5.01
C TRP A 90 -2.68 16.07 -5.30
N GLY A 91 -1.54 15.37 -5.23
CA GLY A 91 -0.21 15.97 -5.35
C GLY A 91 0.53 15.56 -6.62
N CYS A 92 -0.15 14.95 -7.58
CA CYS A 92 0.46 14.41 -8.79
C CYS A 92 -0.22 15.03 -10.02
N ASP A 93 0.58 15.46 -11.00
CA ASP A 93 0.08 16.03 -12.24
C ASP A 93 -0.22 14.93 -13.26
N LEU A 94 -1.50 14.77 -13.63
CA LEU A 94 -1.95 13.70 -14.51
C LEU A 94 -1.27 13.78 -15.89
N GLU A 95 -1.20 14.96 -16.50
CA GLU A 95 -0.58 15.13 -17.82
C GLU A 95 0.91 14.74 -17.79
N HIS A 96 1.64 15.11 -16.75
CA HIS A 96 3.02 14.68 -16.56
C HIS A 96 3.12 13.17 -16.40
N VAL A 97 2.22 12.52 -15.64
CA VAL A 97 2.17 11.04 -15.55
C VAL A 97 1.92 10.43 -16.92
N LEU A 98 0.93 10.91 -17.67
CA LEU A 98 0.63 10.39 -19.01
C LEU A 98 1.83 10.56 -19.96
N SER A 99 2.55 11.68 -19.87
CA SER A 99 3.75 11.91 -20.70
C SER A 99 4.91 10.95 -20.39
N ILE A 100 5.01 10.48 -19.14
CA ILE A 100 6.00 9.46 -18.73
C ILE A 100 5.58 8.08 -19.19
N LEU A 101 4.28 7.75 -19.11
CA LEU A 101 3.76 6.43 -19.44
C LEU A 101 3.62 6.20 -20.96
N ALA A 102 3.27 7.23 -21.72
CA ALA A 102 3.02 7.14 -23.16
C ALA A 102 4.18 6.57 -24.01
N PRO A 103 5.46 6.92 -23.78
CA PRO A 103 6.56 6.38 -24.57
C PRO A 103 7.00 4.98 -24.13
N LEU A 104 6.42 4.40 -23.07
CA LEU A 104 6.86 3.09 -22.58
C LEU A 104 6.49 1.99 -23.58
N PRO A 105 7.43 1.07 -23.89
CA PRO A 105 7.13 -0.07 -24.77
C PRO A 105 6.09 -1.01 -24.16
N LEU A 106 6.05 -1.12 -22.83
CA LEU A 106 5.03 -1.83 -22.08
C LEU A 106 4.58 -0.94 -20.91
N PRO A 107 3.28 -0.68 -20.74
CA PRO A 107 2.77 0.05 -19.59
C PRO A 107 2.82 -0.82 -18.32
N PRO A 108 2.71 -0.24 -17.11
CA PRO A 108 2.57 -1.03 -15.89
C PRO A 108 1.29 -1.87 -15.90
N SER A 109 1.31 -3.05 -15.29
CA SER A 109 0.14 -3.92 -15.19
C SER A 109 -0.99 -3.32 -14.35
N ALA A 110 -0.66 -2.44 -13.42
CA ALA A 110 -1.63 -1.76 -12.57
C ALA A 110 -1.19 -0.33 -12.23
N VAL A 111 -2.15 0.56 -12.02
CA VAL A 111 -1.95 1.83 -11.34
C VAL A 111 -2.79 1.85 -10.08
N TRP A 112 -2.22 2.38 -9.00
CA TRP A 112 -2.89 2.53 -7.72
C TRP A 112 -3.17 4.01 -7.47
N LEU A 113 -4.44 4.38 -7.43
CA LEU A 113 -4.90 5.74 -7.21
C LEU A 113 -5.37 5.90 -5.76
N PHE A 114 -4.82 6.89 -5.08
CA PHE A 114 -5.16 7.21 -3.70
C PHE A 114 -5.21 8.71 -3.46
N ALA A 115 -6.11 9.12 -2.57
CA ALA A 115 -6.25 10.48 -2.07
C ALA A 115 -6.40 11.53 -3.18
N PRO A 116 -7.56 11.58 -3.86
CA PRO A 116 -7.88 12.68 -4.76
C PRO A 116 -8.23 13.95 -3.98
N HIS A 117 -8.29 15.11 -4.66
CA HIS A 117 -8.97 16.30 -4.13
C HIS A 117 -10.48 16.12 -4.20
N THR A 118 -10.96 15.55 -5.30
CA THR A 118 -12.38 15.32 -5.56
C THR A 118 -12.64 13.96 -6.16
N SER A 119 -13.86 13.44 -6.03
CA SER A 119 -14.20 12.14 -6.64
C SER A 119 -14.08 12.15 -8.18
N SER A 120 -14.21 13.32 -8.83
CA SER A 120 -14.02 13.44 -10.28
C SER A 120 -12.56 13.21 -10.71
N ASP A 121 -11.57 13.52 -9.86
CA ASP A 121 -10.16 13.30 -10.20
C ASP A 121 -9.91 11.80 -10.46
N LEU A 122 -10.51 10.92 -9.64
CA LEU A 122 -10.35 9.48 -9.82
C LEU A 122 -10.94 9.00 -11.15
N GLN A 123 -12.06 9.58 -11.58
CA GLN A 123 -12.67 9.25 -12.87
C GLN A 123 -11.79 9.73 -14.03
N GLU A 124 -11.29 10.97 -13.97
CA GLU A 124 -10.40 11.54 -14.99
C GLU A 124 -9.11 10.72 -15.14
N TRP A 125 -8.48 10.35 -14.02
CA TRP A 125 -7.30 9.49 -14.01
C TRP A 125 -7.59 8.09 -14.58
N THR A 126 -8.72 7.50 -14.17
CA THR A 126 -9.17 6.18 -14.66
C THR A 126 -9.32 6.18 -16.17
N ASP A 127 -10.07 7.15 -16.71
CA ASP A 127 -10.38 7.23 -18.14
C ASP A 127 -9.13 7.53 -18.96
N SER A 128 -8.28 8.44 -18.48
CA SER A 128 -7.05 8.84 -19.18
C SER A 128 -6.04 7.70 -19.25
N ILE A 129 -5.85 6.94 -18.16
CA ILE A 129 -4.92 5.81 -18.15
C ILE A 129 -5.45 4.64 -18.98
N ARG A 130 -6.76 4.35 -18.92
CA ARG A 130 -7.39 3.33 -19.78
C ARG A 130 -7.27 3.69 -21.26
N LYS A 131 -7.53 4.95 -21.61
CA LYS A 131 -7.38 5.46 -22.97
C LYS A 131 -5.95 5.35 -23.47
N LEU A 132 -4.98 5.77 -22.65
CA LEU A 132 -3.56 5.73 -23.01
C LEU A 132 -3.07 4.30 -23.26
N THR A 133 -3.49 3.37 -22.38
CA THR A 133 -2.94 2.01 -22.37
C THR A 133 -3.82 1.00 -23.11
N GLY A 134 -4.92 1.42 -23.74
CA GLY A 134 -5.86 0.51 -24.38
C GLY A 134 -6.49 -0.51 -23.41
N ASN A 135 -6.71 -0.12 -22.15
CA ASN A 135 -7.17 -0.98 -21.04
C ASN A 135 -6.21 -2.09 -20.59
N LEU A 136 -4.94 -2.04 -21.02
CA LEU A 136 -3.91 -2.98 -20.57
C LEU A 136 -3.57 -2.77 -19.09
N THR A 137 -3.43 -1.52 -18.65
CA THR A 137 -3.18 -1.18 -17.25
C THR A 137 -4.48 -1.23 -16.45
N LYS A 138 -4.47 -2.02 -15.37
CA LYS A 138 -5.61 -2.16 -14.46
C LYS A 138 -5.65 -1.06 -13.42
N ILE A 139 -6.85 -0.60 -13.09
CA ILE A 139 -7.05 0.52 -12.17
C ILE A 139 -7.38 -0.02 -10.77
N TRP A 140 -6.46 0.22 -9.84
CA TRP A 140 -6.65 -0.05 -8.40
C TRP A 140 -6.99 1.27 -7.72
N ILE A 141 -8.11 1.33 -7.00
CA ILE A 141 -8.48 2.52 -6.22
C ILE A 141 -8.58 2.17 -4.75
N GLN A 142 -7.90 2.94 -3.92
CA GLN A 142 -7.93 2.77 -2.47
C GLN A 142 -9.02 3.62 -1.83
N VAL A 143 -9.83 2.96 -1.00
CA VAL A 143 -10.97 3.54 -0.28
C VAL A 143 -10.94 3.12 1.19
N GLY A 144 -11.53 3.94 2.07
CA GLY A 144 -11.50 3.71 3.53
C GLY A 144 -12.88 3.73 4.19
N THR A 145 -13.96 3.85 3.41
CA THR A 145 -15.35 3.82 3.90
C THR A 145 -16.27 3.11 2.91
N VAL A 146 -17.42 2.63 3.37
CA VAL A 146 -18.45 2.04 2.51
C VAL A 146 -18.95 3.06 1.46
N SER A 147 -19.16 4.31 1.88
CA SER A 147 -19.61 5.37 0.99
C SER A 147 -18.61 5.64 -0.14
N SER A 148 -17.32 5.70 0.16
CA SER A 148 -16.28 5.88 -0.88
C SER A 148 -16.18 4.66 -1.79
N ALA A 149 -16.30 3.45 -1.25
CA ALA A 149 -16.33 2.22 -2.05
C ALA A 149 -17.47 2.19 -3.06
N LEU A 150 -18.70 2.53 -2.65
CA LEU A 150 -19.87 2.59 -3.53
C LEU A 150 -19.76 3.72 -4.57
N SER A 151 -19.31 4.90 -4.14
CA SER A 151 -19.12 6.05 -5.02
C SER A 151 -18.13 5.74 -6.14
N VAL A 152 -16.94 5.23 -5.78
CA VAL A 152 -15.89 4.86 -6.73
C VAL A 152 -16.31 3.70 -7.63
N ALA A 153 -16.99 2.68 -7.09
CA ALA A 153 -17.51 1.59 -7.91
C ALA A 153 -18.48 2.10 -8.98
N HIS A 154 -19.33 3.07 -8.63
CA HIS A 154 -20.27 3.67 -9.56
C HIS A 154 -19.60 4.58 -10.60
N SER A 155 -18.72 5.48 -10.17
CA SER A 155 -18.16 6.53 -11.05
C SER A 155 -16.97 6.04 -11.88
N CYS A 156 -16.18 5.10 -11.37
CA CYS A 156 -14.91 4.70 -12.00
C CYS A 156 -14.92 3.25 -12.52
N ASP A 157 -15.79 2.39 -11.99
CA ASP A 157 -15.80 0.93 -12.25
C ASP A 157 -14.37 0.34 -12.24
N PRO A 158 -13.63 0.45 -11.11
CA PRO A 158 -12.23 0.06 -11.06
C PRO A 158 -12.06 -1.45 -11.22
N ASP A 159 -10.91 -1.86 -11.76
CA ASP A 159 -10.56 -3.28 -11.88
C ASP A 159 -10.32 -3.93 -10.51
N VAL A 160 -9.92 -3.14 -9.49
CA VAL A 160 -9.75 -3.57 -8.10
C VAL A 160 -10.09 -2.43 -7.12
N LEU A 161 -10.77 -2.75 -6.03
CA LEU A 161 -10.86 -1.88 -4.86
C LEU A 161 -9.92 -2.35 -3.75
N VAL A 162 -9.09 -1.43 -3.26
CA VAL A 162 -8.30 -1.65 -2.05
C VAL A 162 -9.05 -1.07 -0.87
N ILE A 163 -9.53 -1.94 0.02
CA ILE A 163 -10.21 -1.57 1.25
C ILE A 163 -9.16 -1.37 2.34
N GLN A 164 -8.84 -0.12 2.67
CA GLN A 164 -7.86 0.22 3.69
C GLN A 164 -8.56 0.53 5.02
N GLY A 165 -8.32 -0.31 6.03
CA GLY A 165 -8.78 -0.05 7.40
C GLY A 165 -7.89 0.93 8.16
N SER A 166 -8.41 1.45 9.27
CA SER A 166 -7.70 2.39 10.19
C SER A 166 -6.43 1.83 10.84
N ASP A 167 -6.20 0.53 10.67
CA ASP A 167 -5.02 -0.22 11.13
C ASP A 167 -3.77 0.00 10.26
N ALA A 168 -3.95 0.51 9.03
CA ALA A 168 -2.86 0.73 8.11
C ALA A 168 -1.86 1.78 8.60
N GLY A 169 -0.58 1.58 8.27
CA GLY A 169 0.48 2.57 8.46
C GLY A 169 0.46 3.63 7.38
N GLY A 170 1.02 4.80 7.67
CA GLY A 170 1.05 5.92 6.73
C GLY A 170 -0.33 6.51 6.49
N HIS A 171 -0.48 7.18 5.34
CA HIS A 171 -1.68 7.95 5.04
C HIS A 171 -2.90 7.06 4.75
N GLY A 172 -4.03 7.52 5.28
CA GLY A 172 -5.36 6.95 5.13
C GLY A 172 -6.38 7.93 5.68
N LEU A 173 -7.66 7.58 5.63
CA LEU A 173 -8.70 8.45 6.17
C LEU A 173 -8.53 8.61 7.70
N ALA A 174 -8.69 9.84 8.18
CA ALA A 174 -8.70 10.19 9.59
C ALA A 174 -9.84 9.49 10.33
N HIS A 175 -10.98 9.31 9.66
CA HIS A 175 -12.13 8.56 10.14
C HIS A 175 -12.38 7.34 9.26
N SER A 176 -12.10 6.15 9.81
CA SER A 176 -12.32 4.86 9.16
C SER A 176 -12.44 3.77 10.21
N SER A 177 -13.10 2.67 9.87
CA SER A 177 -13.19 1.47 10.69
C SER A 177 -11.93 0.62 10.55
N SER A 178 -11.65 -0.22 11.55
CA SER A 178 -10.65 -1.30 11.41
C SER A 178 -11.03 -2.23 10.26
N ILE A 179 -10.03 -2.86 9.65
CA ILE A 179 -10.21 -3.78 8.52
C ILE A 179 -11.21 -4.90 8.83
N ILE A 180 -11.30 -5.33 10.10
CA ILE A 180 -12.18 -6.43 10.52
C ILE A 180 -13.66 -6.11 10.32
N SER A 181 -14.06 -4.85 10.51
CA SER A 181 -15.44 -4.40 10.32
C SER A 181 -15.64 -3.80 8.94
N LEU A 182 -14.66 -3.02 8.44
CA LEU A 182 -14.77 -2.30 7.19
C LEU A 182 -14.93 -3.24 5.98
N LEU A 183 -14.09 -4.28 5.90
CA LEU A 183 -14.07 -5.18 4.76
C LEU A 183 -15.40 -5.93 4.53
N PRO A 184 -15.98 -6.63 5.51
CA PRO A 184 -17.25 -7.34 5.29
C PRO A 184 -18.43 -6.39 5.05
N GLU A 185 -18.39 -5.19 5.62
CA GLU A 185 -19.41 -4.15 5.39
C GLU A 185 -19.35 -3.64 3.95
N CYS A 186 -18.16 -3.27 3.46
CA CYS A 186 -17.93 -2.91 2.06
C CYS A 186 -18.34 -4.04 1.10
N ALA A 187 -17.92 -5.28 1.39
CA ALA A 187 -18.26 -6.44 0.56
C ALA A 187 -19.78 -6.66 0.47
N SER A 188 -20.49 -6.52 1.59
CA SER A 188 -21.95 -6.66 1.62
C SER A 188 -22.65 -5.53 0.88
N ALA A 189 -22.19 -4.29 1.05
CA ALA A 189 -22.74 -3.12 0.36
C ALA A 189 -22.54 -3.20 -1.15
N LEU A 190 -21.31 -3.48 -1.62
CA LEU A 190 -21.00 -3.61 -3.05
C LEU A 190 -21.82 -4.72 -3.70
N ARG A 191 -21.96 -5.87 -3.03
CA ARG A 191 -22.81 -6.97 -3.52
C ARG A 191 -24.27 -6.56 -3.66
N SER A 192 -24.80 -5.82 -2.70
CA SER A 192 -26.21 -5.38 -2.70
C SER A 192 -26.49 -4.31 -3.75
N ASN A 193 -25.45 -3.66 -4.26
CA ASN A 193 -25.52 -2.63 -5.31
C ASN A 193 -24.92 -3.11 -6.64
N GLU A 194 -24.92 -4.43 -6.88
CA GLU A 194 -24.49 -5.06 -8.14
C GLU A 194 -23.00 -4.92 -8.52
N TYR A 195 -22.16 -4.34 -7.66
CA TYR A 195 -20.70 -4.20 -7.85
C TYR A 195 -19.89 -5.42 -7.37
N SER A 196 -20.51 -6.60 -7.34
CA SER A 196 -19.87 -7.82 -6.84
C SER A 196 -18.77 -8.37 -7.75
N HIS A 197 -18.63 -7.86 -8.98
CA HIS A 197 -17.59 -8.26 -9.93
C HIS A 197 -16.21 -7.70 -9.55
N ILE A 198 -16.14 -6.61 -8.78
CA ILE A 198 -14.90 -5.94 -8.40
C ILE A 198 -14.20 -6.76 -7.30
N PRO A 199 -12.98 -7.28 -7.54
CA PRO A 199 -12.16 -7.92 -6.51
C PRO A 199 -11.78 -6.93 -5.40
N LEU A 200 -11.85 -7.38 -4.16
CA LEU A 200 -11.48 -6.59 -2.97
C LEU A 200 -10.11 -7.01 -2.45
N ILE A 201 -9.22 -6.04 -2.27
CA ILE A 201 -7.91 -6.25 -1.64
C ILE A 201 -7.94 -5.64 -0.25
N ALA A 202 -7.72 -6.47 0.77
CA ALA A 202 -7.70 -6.00 2.16
C ALA A 202 -6.35 -5.35 2.50
N ALA A 203 -6.38 -4.17 3.11
CA ALA A 203 -5.18 -3.45 3.55
C ALA A 203 -5.34 -2.88 4.97
N GLY A 204 -4.27 -2.95 5.76
CA GLY A 204 -4.22 -2.45 7.14
C GLY A 204 -4.28 -3.57 8.18
N GLY A 205 -3.37 -3.54 9.16
CA GLY A 205 -3.28 -4.57 10.22
C GLY A 205 -2.78 -5.96 9.76
N ILE A 206 -2.70 -6.22 8.46
CA ILE A 206 -2.26 -7.50 7.89
C ILE A 206 -0.73 -7.52 7.80
N VAL A 207 -0.10 -8.35 8.62
CA VAL A 207 1.36 -8.49 8.70
C VAL A 207 1.85 -9.90 8.39
N GLU A 208 1.02 -10.91 8.67
CA GLU A 208 1.39 -12.32 8.57
C GLU A 208 0.18 -13.19 8.19
N SER A 209 0.41 -14.50 8.09
CA SER A 209 -0.54 -15.53 7.67
C SER A 209 -1.91 -15.49 8.37
N ARG A 210 -1.96 -15.16 9.67
CA ARG A 210 -3.22 -15.13 10.45
C ARG A 210 -4.14 -14.01 9.97
N GLY A 211 -3.62 -12.78 9.88
CA GLY A 211 -4.36 -11.63 9.35
C GLY A 211 -4.75 -11.83 7.89
N ALA A 212 -3.88 -12.47 7.11
CA ALA A 212 -4.20 -12.84 5.73
C ALA A 212 -5.39 -13.80 5.64
N ALA A 213 -5.34 -14.92 6.36
CA ALA A 213 -6.42 -15.91 6.38
C ALA A 213 -7.75 -15.33 6.88
N ALA A 214 -7.70 -14.51 7.94
CA ALA A 214 -8.88 -13.80 8.45
C ALA A 214 -9.49 -12.88 7.38
N SER A 215 -8.67 -12.12 6.65
CA SER A 215 -9.13 -11.22 5.59
C SER A 215 -9.89 -11.96 4.47
N PHE A 216 -9.46 -13.17 4.13
CA PHE A 216 -10.20 -14.02 3.18
C PHE A 216 -11.56 -14.45 3.71
N MET A 217 -11.67 -14.77 5.00
CA MET A 217 -12.97 -15.08 5.64
C MET A 217 -13.90 -13.86 5.68
N LEU A 218 -13.33 -12.65 5.71
CA LEU A 218 -14.08 -11.39 5.67
C LEU A 218 -14.52 -10.97 4.25
N GLY A 219 -14.10 -11.70 3.21
CA GLY A 219 -14.53 -11.46 1.82
C GLY A 219 -13.46 -10.90 0.89
N ALA A 220 -12.19 -10.84 1.31
CA ALA A 220 -11.09 -10.43 0.43
C ALA A 220 -10.86 -11.42 -0.72
N SER A 221 -10.42 -10.86 -1.86
CA SER A 221 -9.89 -11.61 -3.01
C SER A 221 -8.36 -11.68 -3.00
N GLY A 222 -7.72 -10.81 -2.23
CA GLY A 222 -6.28 -10.73 -2.03
C GLY A 222 -5.96 -9.79 -0.86
N ILE A 223 -4.69 -9.69 -0.50
CA ILE A 223 -4.24 -8.83 0.59
C ILE A 223 -3.12 -7.90 0.14
N CYS A 224 -3.03 -6.75 0.78
CA CYS A 224 -1.93 -5.82 0.64
C CYS A 224 -1.25 -5.59 2.00
N MET A 225 0.08 -5.71 2.02
CA MET A 225 0.88 -5.45 3.21
C MET A 225 1.78 -4.24 2.98
N GLY A 226 1.87 -3.36 3.98
CA GLY A 226 2.83 -2.26 4.01
C GLY A 226 3.89 -2.51 5.08
N THR A 227 3.47 -2.44 6.35
CA THR A 227 4.37 -2.54 7.52
C THR A 227 5.23 -3.80 7.56
N ARG A 228 4.72 -4.96 7.10
CA ARG A 228 5.54 -6.18 6.99
C ARG A 228 6.71 -6.02 6.02
N PHE A 229 6.49 -5.36 4.88
CA PHE A 229 7.53 -5.13 3.88
C PHE A 229 8.51 -4.03 4.25
N LEU A 230 8.19 -3.16 5.23
CA LEU A 230 9.18 -2.23 5.78
C LEU A 230 10.39 -2.97 6.37
N ALA A 231 10.16 -4.17 6.94
CA ALA A 231 11.21 -5.05 7.42
C ALA A 231 11.72 -6.04 6.36
N SER A 232 11.65 -5.68 5.07
CA SER A 232 12.32 -6.43 4.02
C SER A 232 13.68 -5.86 3.64
N SER A 233 14.54 -6.72 3.10
CA SER A 233 15.90 -6.35 2.67
C SER A 233 15.87 -5.35 1.51
N GLU A 234 14.83 -5.40 0.69
CA GLU A 234 14.64 -4.59 -0.53
C GLU A 234 13.94 -3.26 -0.26
N ALA A 235 13.33 -3.08 0.91
CA ALA A 235 12.71 -1.82 1.29
C ALA A 235 13.78 -0.74 1.48
N MET A 236 13.66 0.37 0.73
CA MET A 236 14.58 1.49 0.78
C MET A 236 14.27 2.38 2.00
N ILE A 237 14.75 1.96 3.17
CA ILE A 237 14.64 2.73 4.42
C ILE A 237 15.97 2.80 5.17
N PRO A 238 16.20 3.87 5.95
CA PRO A 238 17.32 3.92 6.88
C PRO A 238 17.29 2.76 7.88
N THR A 239 18.48 2.32 8.32
CA THR A 239 18.61 1.23 9.29
C THR A 239 17.91 1.57 10.61
N GLY A 240 18.00 2.83 11.04
CA GLY A 240 17.31 3.33 12.23
C GLY A 240 15.79 3.21 12.13
N TYR A 241 15.22 3.49 10.97
CA TYR A 241 13.80 3.30 10.71
C TYR A 241 13.43 1.82 10.83
N ARG A 242 14.19 0.93 10.18
CA ARG A 242 13.93 -0.52 10.24
C ARG A 242 14.01 -1.04 11.68
N ASN A 243 15.00 -0.59 12.43
CA ASN A 243 15.16 -0.95 13.85
C ASN A 243 13.98 -0.46 14.69
N ALA A 244 13.47 0.76 14.44
CA ALA A 244 12.29 1.28 15.11
C ALA A 244 11.04 0.43 14.83
N ILE A 245 10.87 -0.08 13.61
CA ILE A 245 9.80 -1.04 13.26
C ILE A 245 9.94 -2.34 14.04
N LEU A 246 11.14 -2.93 14.09
CA LEU A 246 11.39 -4.20 14.77
C LEU A 246 11.28 -4.10 16.29
N ALA A 247 11.58 -2.93 16.86
CA ALA A 247 11.49 -2.66 18.29
C ALA A 247 10.07 -2.27 18.75
N ALA A 248 9.19 -1.85 17.84
CA ALA A 248 7.85 -1.42 18.20
C ALA A 248 6.95 -2.61 18.54
N GLU A 249 6.29 -2.53 19.69
CA GLU A 249 5.35 -3.52 20.20
C GLU A 249 4.05 -2.84 20.64
N ASP A 250 2.99 -3.61 20.86
CA ASP A 250 1.68 -3.07 21.27
C ASP A 250 1.24 -1.88 20.38
N GLY A 251 1.04 -2.16 19.09
CA GLY A 251 0.80 -1.10 18.10
C GLY A 251 -0.48 -0.30 18.32
N GLY A 252 -1.38 -0.73 19.21
CA GLY A 252 -2.53 0.07 19.66
C GLY A 252 -2.11 1.25 20.56
N ILE A 253 -0.98 1.14 21.24
CA ILE A 253 -0.39 2.17 22.10
C ILE A 253 0.80 2.84 21.42
N SER A 254 1.69 2.05 20.80
CA SER A 254 2.93 2.56 20.20
C SER A 254 2.73 3.21 18.84
N THR A 255 1.52 3.17 18.25
CA THR A 255 1.22 3.91 17.01
C THR A 255 0.00 4.80 17.17
N THR A 256 0.01 5.92 16.46
CA THR A 256 -1.09 6.88 16.47
C THR A 256 -1.34 7.46 15.08
N ARG A 257 -2.57 7.91 14.83
CA ARG A 257 -2.91 8.72 13.65
C ARG A 257 -2.69 10.20 13.98
N THR A 258 -1.91 10.89 13.17
CA THR A 258 -1.62 12.31 13.36
C THR A 258 -1.21 12.98 12.04
N THR A 259 -1.37 14.31 11.98
CA THR A 259 -0.78 15.16 10.92
C THR A 259 0.59 15.73 11.31
N LEU A 260 1.03 15.53 12.56
CA LEU A 260 2.26 16.10 13.10
C LEU A 260 3.48 15.80 12.21
N TYR A 261 3.64 14.54 11.81
CA TYR A 261 4.80 14.12 11.05
C TYR A 261 4.85 14.72 9.64
N ASP A 262 3.70 15.06 9.05
CA ASP A 262 3.64 15.78 7.78
C ASP A 262 4.12 17.21 7.96
N LYS A 263 3.65 17.90 9.01
CA LYS A 263 4.08 19.26 9.36
C LYS A 263 5.58 19.33 9.64
N LEU A 264 6.11 18.39 10.43
CA LEU A 264 7.54 18.29 10.75
C LEU A 264 8.41 18.05 9.51
N ARG A 265 7.93 17.21 8.58
CA ARG A 265 8.63 16.90 7.32
C ARG A 265 8.42 17.95 6.23
N GLY A 266 7.64 19.01 6.50
CA GLY A 266 7.26 20.00 5.49
C GLY A 266 6.42 19.43 4.34
N THR A 267 5.75 18.29 4.55
CA THR A 267 4.79 17.76 3.58
C THR A 267 3.46 18.47 3.78
N ALA A 268 3.20 19.50 2.98
CA ALA A 268 1.93 20.22 2.97
C ALA A 268 1.05 19.75 1.79
N GLY A 269 -0.27 19.90 1.91
CA GLY A 269 -1.21 19.70 0.79
C GLY A 269 -2.11 18.46 0.88
N TRP A 270 -1.95 17.61 1.90
CA TRP A 270 -2.93 16.55 2.15
C TRP A 270 -4.32 17.16 2.42
N PRO A 271 -5.39 16.65 1.76
CA PRO A 271 -6.76 17.02 2.12
C PRO A 271 -7.06 16.70 3.59
N GLU A 272 -7.93 17.48 4.22
CA GLU A 272 -8.16 17.47 5.68
C GLU A 272 -8.66 16.12 6.20
N GLU A 273 -9.33 15.33 5.38
CA GLU A 273 -9.83 14.00 5.73
C GLU A 273 -8.73 12.94 5.83
N TYR A 274 -7.48 13.25 5.45
CA TYR A 274 -6.35 12.33 5.53
C TYR A 274 -5.39 12.70 6.66
N ASN A 275 -4.87 11.67 7.34
CA ASN A 275 -3.73 11.79 8.23
C ASN A 275 -2.85 10.54 8.14
N GLY A 276 -1.70 10.51 8.83
CA GLY A 276 -0.76 9.39 8.80
C GLY A 276 -0.74 8.59 10.09
N ARG A 277 -0.68 7.25 10.03
CA ARG A 277 -0.38 6.40 11.20
C ARG A 277 1.11 6.10 11.30
N GLY A 278 1.73 6.44 12.42
CA GLY A 278 3.14 6.16 12.69
C GLY A 278 3.42 5.82 14.14
N VAL A 279 4.63 5.30 14.38
CA VAL A 279 5.15 4.99 15.72
C VAL A 279 5.33 6.29 16.50
N VAL A 280 4.78 6.35 17.72
CA VAL A 280 4.94 7.51 18.61
C VAL A 280 6.40 7.64 19.06
N ASN A 281 6.87 8.88 19.17
CA ASN A 281 8.24 9.20 19.55
C ASN A 281 8.26 10.56 20.27
N LYS A 282 9.45 11.10 20.57
CA LYS A 282 9.57 12.36 21.33
C LYS A 282 8.79 13.52 20.69
N SER A 283 8.78 13.63 19.37
CA SER A 283 8.05 14.70 18.68
C SER A 283 6.55 14.65 18.99
N TRP A 284 5.96 13.46 19.04
CA TRP A 284 4.53 13.30 19.34
C TRP A 284 4.20 13.57 20.80
N TRP A 285 5.04 13.08 21.72
CA TRP A 285 4.87 13.35 23.15
C TRP A 285 5.04 14.83 23.46
N ASP A 286 6.00 15.50 22.85
CA ASP A 286 6.23 16.92 23.03
C ASP A 286 5.05 17.77 22.53
N GLU A 287 4.49 17.46 21.34
CA GLU A 287 3.26 18.12 20.85
C GLU A 287 2.09 17.91 21.83
N THR A 288 1.89 16.67 22.28
CA THR A 288 0.81 16.31 23.22
C THR A 288 0.96 17.00 24.58
N ASN A 289 2.20 17.27 24.99
CA ASN A 289 2.54 18.01 26.21
C ASN A 289 2.55 19.55 26.01
N GLY A 290 2.15 20.05 24.85
CA GLY A 290 1.96 21.47 24.58
C GLY A 290 3.18 22.21 24.01
N MET A 291 4.20 21.50 23.52
CA MET A 291 5.31 22.13 22.77
C MET A 291 4.77 22.76 21.49
N SER A 292 5.26 23.96 21.16
CA SER A 292 4.86 24.64 19.91
C SER A 292 5.37 23.88 18.68
N MET A 293 4.67 24.05 17.56
CA MET A 293 5.05 23.37 16.31
C MET A 293 6.43 23.83 15.82
N GLU A 294 6.75 25.10 15.97
CA GLU A 294 8.02 25.71 15.58
C GLU A 294 9.18 25.08 16.36
N GLN A 295 9.06 25.03 17.69
CA GLN A 295 10.07 24.40 18.56
C GLN A 295 10.25 22.92 18.24
N ASN A 296 9.16 22.18 18.05
CA ASN A 296 9.23 20.76 17.73
C ASN A 296 9.90 20.52 16.37
N LYS A 297 9.62 21.38 15.38
CA LYS A 297 10.24 21.32 14.05
C LYS A 297 11.74 21.58 14.10
N GLU A 298 12.21 22.57 14.85
CA GLU A 298 13.64 22.82 15.05
C GLU A 298 14.35 21.59 15.64
N LEU A 299 13.76 20.99 16.67
CA LEU A 299 14.31 19.77 17.29
C LEU A 299 14.29 18.57 16.34
N TYR A 300 13.23 18.43 15.54
CA TYR A 300 13.13 17.38 14.52
C TYR A 300 14.23 17.52 13.46
N GLU A 301 14.45 18.72 12.94
CA GLU A 301 15.48 19.02 11.94
C GLU A 301 16.90 18.79 12.50
N ALA A 302 17.13 19.17 13.75
CA ALA A 302 18.39 18.88 14.45
C ALA A 302 18.59 17.36 14.64
N GLU A 303 17.53 16.61 14.95
CA GLU A 303 17.60 15.15 15.08
C GLU A 303 17.84 14.45 13.73
N ALA A 304 17.33 15.02 12.62
CA ALA A 304 17.54 14.50 11.27
C ALA A 304 19.01 14.46 10.87
N GLN A 305 19.83 15.40 11.37
CA GLN A 305 21.28 15.43 11.12
C GLN A 305 22.04 14.28 11.78
N LYS A 306 21.42 13.54 12.71
CA LYS A 306 22.02 12.39 13.39
C LYS A 306 21.83 11.07 12.64
N GLY A 307 21.15 11.08 11.49
CA GLY A 307 20.89 9.90 10.67
C GLY A 307 20.08 8.84 11.42
N ASP A 308 20.57 7.60 11.44
CA ASP A 308 19.87 6.44 12.03
C ASP A 308 19.48 6.62 13.50
N LYS A 309 20.25 7.40 14.28
CA LYS A 309 19.97 7.65 15.69
C LYS A 309 18.74 8.53 15.92
N GLY A 310 18.24 9.19 14.88
CA GLY A 310 17.05 10.03 14.99
C GLY A 310 15.73 9.27 14.99
N TYR A 311 15.75 7.95 14.74
CA TYR A 311 14.56 7.09 14.76
C TYR A 311 14.36 6.39 16.11
N GLY A 312 13.19 5.76 16.29
CA GLY A 312 12.83 5.02 17.51
C GLY A 312 12.25 5.90 18.61
N ASN A 313 11.96 5.29 19.76
CA ASN A 313 11.27 5.94 20.88
C ASN A 313 12.02 7.16 21.43
N GLU A 314 13.36 7.08 21.45
CA GLU A 314 14.24 8.17 21.90
C GLU A 314 14.54 9.18 20.80
N GLY A 315 14.14 8.89 19.56
CA GLY A 315 14.30 9.75 18.40
C GLY A 315 13.11 10.69 18.19
N ARG A 316 13.17 11.44 17.09
CA ARG A 316 12.14 12.40 16.66
C ARG A 316 11.61 12.13 15.26
N LEU A 317 12.34 11.35 14.46
CA LEU A 317 12.05 11.13 13.05
C LEU A 317 10.82 10.25 12.84
N CYS A 318 10.02 10.64 11.87
CA CYS A 318 8.79 9.95 11.52
C CYS A 318 9.05 8.49 11.12
N THR A 319 8.31 7.57 11.72
CA THR A 319 8.32 6.14 11.41
C THR A 319 6.88 5.71 11.13
N TYR A 320 6.42 5.82 9.87
CA TYR A 320 5.08 5.37 9.48
C TYR A 320 4.95 3.83 9.57
N ALA A 321 3.98 3.37 10.34
CA ALA A 321 3.75 1.95 10.61
C ALA A 321 2.30 1.71 11.02
N GLY A 322 1.76 0.54 10.69
CA GLY A 322 0.41 0.15 11.06
C GLY A 322 0.30 -0.36 12.50
N SER A 323 -0.92 -0.47 13.02
CA SER A 323 -1.18 -1.00 14.38
C SER A 323 -0.72 -2.45 14.56
N GLY A 324 -0.53 -3.19 13.48
CA GLY A 324 0.04 -4.55 13.49
C GLY A 324 1.56 -4.62 13.70
N VAL A 325 2.25 -3.50 13.94
CA VAL A 325 3.73 -3.43 13.97
C VAL A 325 4.37 -4.44 14.93
N GLY A 326 3.74 -4.73 16.08
CA GLY A 326 4.24 -5.73 17.04
C GLY A 326 4.23 -7.18 16.54
N LEU A 327 3.77 -7.46 15.33
CA LEU A 327 3.89 -8.76 14.65
C LEU A 327 5.12 -8.82 13.73
N VAL A 328 5.80 -7.71 13.49
CA VAL A 328 7.03 -7.64 12.67
C VAL A 328 8.24 -7.91 13.56
N ARG A 329 8.66 -9.18 13.65
CA ARG A 329 9.69 -9.62 14.60
C ARG A 329 11.08 -9.80 14.01
N GLU A 330 11.21 -9.82 12.69
CA GLU A 330 12.49 -10.05 12.03
C GLU A 330 12.54 -9.39 10.65
N THR A 331 13.77 -9.18 10.17
CA THR A 331 14.01 -8.82 8.77
C THR A 331 13.98 -10.06 7.90
N MET A 332 13.31 -9.98 6.75
CA MET A 332 13.18 -11.09 5.81
C MET A 332 13.10 -10.56 4.39
N ASP A 333 13.76 -11.18 3.42
CA ASP A 333 13.57 -10.78 2.02
C ASP A 333 12.10 -10.87 1.58
N ALA A 334 11.71 -10.03 0.62
CA ALA A 334 10.32 -9.90 0.22
C ALA A 334 9.76 -11.22 -0.35
N ALA A 335 10.61 -12.05 -0.97
CA ALA A 335 10.19 -13.33 -1.51
C ALA A 335 9.77 -14.33 -0.42
N ASN A 336 10.54 -14.41 0.65
CA ASN A 336 10.23 -15.22 1.81
C ASN A 336 9.00 -14.69 2.56
N VAL A 337 8.83 -13.37 2.68
CA VAL A 337 7.59 -12.78 3.23
C VAL A 337 6.37 -13.24 2.45
N VAL A 338 6.41 -13.13 1.12
CA VAL A 338 5.31 -13.55 0.24
C VAL A 338 5.02 -15.04 0.38
N LYS A 339 6.07 -15.87 0.40
CA LYS A 339 5.95 -17.33 0.52
C LYS A 339 5.37 -17.74 1.88
N GLU A 340 5.93 -17.22 2.98
CA GLU A 340 5.50 -17.54 4.35
C GLU A 340 4.02 -17.22 4.54
N VAL A 341 3.59 -16.00 4.18
CA VAL A 341 2.21 -15.57 4.35
C VAL A 341 1.24 -16.43 3.53
N ARG A 342 1.62 -16.77 2.30
CA ARG A 342 0.78 -17.59 1.41
C ARG A 342 0.65 -19.03 1.92
N ASP A 343 1.77 -19.66 2.27
CA ASP A 343 1.80 -21.05 2.71
C ASP A 343 1.14 -21.20 4.08
N GLY A 344 1.42 -20.28 5.01
CA GLY A 344 0.80 -20.24 6.32
C GLY A 344 -0.70 -20.00 6.24
N MET A 345 -1.17 -19.11 5.37
CA MET A 345 -2.61 -18.93 5.13
C MET A 345 -3.28 -20.21 4.62
N ARG A 346 -2.71 -20.88 3.61
CA ARG A 346 -3.25 -22.15 3.09
C ARG A 346 -3.32 -23.22 4.17
N LYS A 347 -2.30 -23.30 5.03
CA LYS A 347 -2.26 -24.19 6.18
C LYS A 347 -3.38 -23.86 7.17
N LEU A 348 -3.51 -22.60 7.58
CA LEU A 348 -4.51 -22.14 8.55
C LEU A 348 -5.94 -22.37 8.06
N ILE A 349 -6.23 -22.10 6.79
CA ILE A 349 -7.58 -22.33 6.22
C ILE A 349 -7.91 -23.83 6.20
N ARG A 350 -6.95 -24.68 5.84
CA ARG A 350 -7.14 -26.14 5.85
C ARG A 350 -7.35 -26.69 7.27
N GLU A 351 -6.60 -26.20 8.25
CA GLU A 351 -6.70 -26.63 9.66
C GLU A 351 -7.90 -26.01 10.39
N GLY A 352 -8.32 -24.80 10.02
CA GLY A 352 -9.46 -24.13 10.62
C GLY A 352 -10.77 -24.90 10.40
N GLY A 353 -10.93 -25.49 9.22
CA GLY A 353 -12.08 -26.35 8.90
C GLY A 353 -12.17 -27.63 9.73
N SER A 354 -11.10 -28.07 10.40
CA SER A 354 -11.14 -29.22 11.31
C SER A 354 -11.39 -28.83 12.77
N ARG A 355 -11.41 -27.53 13.10
CA ARG A 355 -11.61 -27.01 14.47
C ARG A 355 -13.03 -26.50 14.73
N LEU A 356 -13.79 -26.25 13.67
CA LEU A 356 -15.23 -25.95 13.66
C LEU A 356 -15.99 -27.24 13.38
#